data_AF-A0A2H9U513-F1
#
_entry.id   AF-A0A2H9U513-F1
#
_cell.length_a   1.000
_cell.length_b   1.000
_cell.length_c   1.000
_cell.angle_alpha   90.00
_cell.angle_beta   90.00
_cell.angle_gamma   90.00
#
_symmetry.space_group_name_H-M   'P 1'
#
loop_
_entity.id
_entity.type
_entity.pdbx_description
1 polymer ?
#
loop_
_entity_poly.entity_id
_entity_poly.type
_entity_poly.pdbx_seq_one_letter_code
_entity_poly.pdbx_strand_id
1 'polypeptide(L)'
;MSYTFFYDESNNIRKLFLKGKRFNTDSHSNPSPCFVLAGIVHEGDVAESDIKELLNALKLPPSAKELKFKQVAKGGFLDNLKSQKLVTILEWLLKSDYYIHYDNINIEYWSLVDIIDDCCEHVDKYGGLNYSPAGGKRMYLDYHKDALYELMKMDKSNFLSLLSKYTYPKVEPKDAASFNKGLNKLAKKYSKPEARARKIVDKRTSFSLLSLSKLFDMCRNIEEYFFVYDHKVGSLIDGFSIFYNQRIKLFNGSKHVLDNEFEIQKCFEKYEGYDKELSSINYEFVDSNSYLEVQVSDVLCGLFKNYFTFINNLKLSDLDKVKSSLTSHQQHCLQLISDLISKSDIKNKEFLFYVMSMGEHEKHRQFMFGEYNKSNHADAA
;
A
#
# COMPACT_ATOMS: atom_id res chain seq x y z
N MET A 1 -19.39 13.51 14.53
CA MET A 1 -20.19 12.38 14.00
C MET A 1 -19.49 11.12 14.47
N SER A 2 -20.24 10.17 15.04
CA SER A 2 -19.72 8.85 15.38
C SER A 2 -20.00 7.89 14.24
N TYR A 3 -19.09 6.94 14.04
CA TYR A 3 -19.25 5.85 13.08
C TYR A 3 -19.11 4.52 13.81
N THR A 4 -19.52 3.44 13.15
CA THR A 4 -19.15 2.08 13.56
C THR A 4 -18.39 1.43 12.42
N PHE A 5 -17.13 1.10 12.68
CA PHE A 5 -16.22 0.49 11.72
C PHE A 5 -16.09 -1.01 11.98
N PHE A 6 -16.00 -1.77 10.89
CA PHE A 6 -15.72 -3.21 10.90
C PHE A 6 -14.45 -3.47 10.10
N TYR A 7 -13.55 -4.31 10.62
CA TYR A 7 -12.20 -4.49 10.08
C TYR A 7 -11.84 -5.96 9.85
N ASP A 8 -11.08 -6.20 8.79
CA ASP A 8 -10.24 -7.38 8.63
C ASP A 8 -8.88 -6.99 7.98
N GLU A 9 -7.87 -7.85 8.10
CA GLU A 9 -6.51 -7.63 7.57
C GLU A 9 -6.07 -8.64 6.50
N SER A 10 -5.09 -8.22 5.71
CA SER A 10 -4.57 -9.04 4.63
C SER A 10 -3.38 -9.90 5.07
N ASN A 11 -3.37 -11.17 4.65
CA ASN A 11 -2.19 -12.04 4.57
C ASN A 11 -1.40 -12.31 5.89
N ASN A 12 -1.86 -11.83 7.04
CA ASN A 12 -1.26 -11.92 8.38
C ASN A 12 0.28 -11.89 8.32
N ILE A 13 0.83 -10.91 7.58
CA ILE A 13 2.26 -10.80 7.29
C ILE A 13 3.07 -10.68 8.59
N ARG A 14 2.46 -10.04 9.61
CA ARG A 14 2.97 -9.76 10.97
C ARG A 14 4.24 -8.91 11.03
N LYS A 15 5.25 -9.23 10.22
CA LYS A 15 6.54 -8.54 10.10
C LYS A 15 7.06 -8.60 8.67
N LEU A 16 7.76 -7.54 8.25
CA LEU A 16 8.57 -7.56 7.04
C LEU A 16 10.05 -7.68 7.43
N PHE A 17 10.73 -8.66 6.86
CA PHE A 17 12.17 -8.83 7.05
C PHE A 17 12.90 -9.19 5.76
N LEU A 18 14.13 -8.69 5.67
CA LEU A 18 15.07 -8.97 4.59
C LEU A 18 15.92 -10.19 4.94
N LYS A 19 15.86 -11.23 4.09
CA LYS A 19 16.69 -12.43 4.20
C LYS A 19 17.54 -12.62 2.95
N GLY A 20 18.73 -12.04 2.96
CA GLY A 20 19.69 -12.15 1.87
C GLY A 20 19.25 -11.38 0.62
N LYS A 21 18.59 -12.06 -0.33
CA LYS A 21 18.19 -11.46 -1.62
C LYS A 21 16.67 -11.34 -1.81
N ARG A 22 15.90 -11.60 -0.75
CA ARG A 22 14.44 -11.70 -0.80
C ARG A 22 13.82 -11.16 0.48
N PHE A 23 12.60 -10.66 0.37
CA PHE A 23 11.74 -10.46 1.52
C PHE A 23 11.15 -11.80 1.97
N ASN A 24 10.70 -11.89 3.22
CA ASN A 24 9.98 -13.07 3.70
C ASN A 24 8.67 -13.32 2.95
N THR A 25 7.98 -12.25 2.58
CA THR A 25 6.71 -12.28 1.85
C THR A 25 6.84 -12.82 0.43
N ASP A 26 8.04 -12.80 -0.17
CA ASP A 26 8.32 -13.39 -1.48
C ASP A 26 8.10 -14.91 -1.53
N SER A 27 8.02 -15.57 -0.37
CA SER A 27 7.82 -17.02 -0.24
C SER A 27 6.34 -17.42 -0.13
N HIS A 28 5.43 -16.44 0.02
CA HIS A 28 4.01 -16.72 0.15
C HIS A 28 3.43 -17.26 -1.17
N SER A 29 2.33 -18.00 -1.09
CA SER A 29 1.66 -18.57 -2.29
C SER A 29 1.07 -17.50 -3.21
N ASN A 30 0.65 -16.37 -2.63
CA ASN A 30 0.21 -15.18 -3.36
C ASN A 30 0.92 -13.94 -2.77
N PRO A 31 2.21 -13.72 -3.14
CA PRO A 31 2.99 -12.59 -2.63
C PRO A 31 2.32 -11.27 -2.96
N SER A 32 2.23 -10.41 -1.96
CA SER A 32 1.76 -9.05 -2.12
C SER A 32 2.76 -8.11 -1.44
N PRO A 33 3.10 -6.99 -2.10
CA PRO A 33 3.87 -5.93 -1.46
C PRO A 33 2.98 -5.06 -0.55
N CYS A 34 1.69 -5.37 -0.43
CA CYS A 34 0.72 -4.57 0.30
C CYS A 34 0.22 -5.30 1.54
N PHE A 35 0.19 -4.56 2.65
CA PHE A 35 -0.64 -4.84 3.80
C PHE A 35 -1.89 -3.97 3.70
N VAL A 36 -3.08 -4.55 3.85
CA VAL A 36 -4.35 -3.85 3.81
C VAL A 36 -5.13 -4.17 5.08
N LEU A 37 -5.57 -3.12 5.77
CA LEU A 37 -6.60 -3.16 6.81
C LEU A 37 -7.85 -2.51 6.21
N ALA A 38 -8.94 -3.23 6.05
CA ALA A 38 -10.11 -2.72 5.34
C ALA A 38 -11.42 -3.29 5.86
N GLY A 39 -12.52 -2.66 5.46
CA GLY A 39 -13.84 -3.19 5.70
C GLY A 39 -14.94 -2.20 5.36
N ILE A 40 -16.05 -2.33 6.09
CA ILE A 40 -17.21 -1.47 5.95
C ILE A 40 -17.38 -0.56 7.17
N VAL A 41 -18.05 0.56 6.97
CA VAL A 41 -18.37 1.54 8.01
C VAL A 41 -19.74 2.12 7.75
N HIS A 42 -20.52 2.34 8.81
CA HIS A 42 -21.76 3.12 8.74
C HIS A 42 -21.74 4.25 9.77
N GLU A 43 -22.63 5.23 9.60
CA GLU A 43 -22.81 6.31 10.56
C GLU A 43 -23.63 5.84 11.76
N GLY A 44 -23.29 6.34 12.95
CA GLY A 44 -23.97 5.96 14.20
C GLY A 44 -23.70 4.53 14.66
N ASP A 45 -24.55 4.06 15.57
CA ASP A 45 -24.39 2.77 16.25
C ASP A 45 -25.12 1.60 15.57
N VAL A 46 -26.08 1.90 14.68
CA VAL A 46 -26.91 0.91 13.99
C VAL A 46 -27.05 1.29 12.52
N ALA A 47 -26.79 0.34 11.63
CA ALA A 47 -27.07 0.49 10.20
C ALA A 47 -28.57 0.23 9.90
N GLU A 48 -29.11 0.95 8.92
CA GLU A 48 -30.47 0.71 8.40
C GLU A 48 -30.53 -0.57 7.55
N SER A 49 -29.46 -0.91 6.86
CA SER A 49 -29.40 -2.06 5.95
C SER A 49 -29.06 -3.36 6.69
N ASP A 50 -29.84 -4.43 6.45
CA ASP A 50 -29.59 -5.76 7.03
C ASP A 50 -28.63 -6.58 6.16
N ILE A 51 -27.41 -6.86 6.67
CA ILE A 51 -26.41 -7.69 5.97
C ILE A 51 -26.91 -9.10 5.67
N LYS A 52 -27.90 -9.63 6.41
CA LYS A 52 -28.48 -10.94 6.09
C LYS A 52 -29.11 -10.96 4.69
N GLU A 53 -29.64 -9.83 4.21
CA GLU A 53 -30.15 -9.71 2.84
C GLU A 53 -29.04 -9.97 1.82
N LEU A 54 -27.85 -9.42 2.04
CA LEU A 54 -26.69 -9.66 1.21
C LEU A 54 -26.30 -11.15 1.21
N LEU A 55 -26.19 -11.77 2.37
CA LEU A 55 -25.79 -13.18 2.46
C LEU A 55 -26.78 -14.11 1.77
N ASN A 56 -28.08 -13.82 1.90
CA ASN A 56 -29.14 -14.54 1.21
C ASN A 56 -29.01 -14.39 -0.32
N ALA A 57 -28.66 -13.20 -0.82
CA ALA A 57 -28.45 -12.94 -2.24
C ALA A 57 -27.23 -13.69 -2.81
N LEU A 58 -26.19 -13.92 -1.99
CA LEU A 58 -24.97 -14.63 -2.42
C LEU A 58 -25.15 -16.14 -2.62
N LYS A 59 -26.23 -16.72 -2.09
CA LYS A 59 -26.57 -18.15 -2.18
C LYS A 59 -25.34 -19.03 -1.91
N LEU A 60 -24.66 -18.78 -0.79
CA LEU A 60 -23.48 -19.53 -0.40
C LEU A 60 -23.83 -21.02 -0.21
N PRO A 61 -22.88 -21.95 -0.46
CA PRO A 61 -23.12 -23.37 -0.23
C PRO A 61 -23.54 -23.62 1.23
N PRO A 62 -24.44 -24.58 1.51
CA PRO A 62 -24.89 -24.88 2.89
C PRO A 62 -23.74 -25.27 3.85
N SER A 63 -22.60 -25.68 3.32
CA SER A 63 -21.39 -26.01 4.09
C SER A 63 -20.52 -24.80 4.45
N ALA A 64 -20.82 -23.62 3.88
CA ALA A 64 -20.12 -22.38 4.23
C ALA A 64 -20.63 -21.90 5.59
N LYS A 65 -19.79 -22.07 6.62
CA LYS A 65 -20.06 -21.56 7.97
C LYS A 65 -19.89 -20.05 8.08
N GLU A 66 -19.15 -19.47 7.16
CA GLU A 66 -18.73 -18.07 7.15
C GLU A 66 -18.50 -17.63 5.70
N LEU A 67 -18.79 -16.36 5.40
CA LEU A 67 -18.41 -15.70 4.16
C LEU A 67 -16.91 -15.35 4.22
N LYS A 68 -16.15 -15.87 3.26
CA LYS A 68 -14.73 -15.53 3.05
C LYS A 68 -14.48 -15.12 1.61
N PHE A 69 -13.53 -14.21 1.37
CA PHE A 69 -13.15 -13.70 0.05
C PHE A 69 -12.92 -14.82 -0.97
N LYS A 70 -12.24 -15.91 -0.57
CA LYS A 70 -11.93 -17.07 -1.42
C LYS A 70 -13.17 -17.77 -2.00
N GLN A 71 -14.35 -17.58 -1.41
CA GLN A 71 -15.65 -18.09 -1.89
C GLN A 71 -16.34 -17.11 -2.85
N VAL A 72 -15.96 -15.83 -2.79
CA VAL A 72 -16.47 -14.74 -3.63
C VAL A 72 -15.65 -14.63 -4.91
N ALA A 73 -14.33 -14.57 -4.80
CA ALA A 73 -13.43 -14.38 -5.92
C ALA A 73 -12.12 -15.18 -5.76
N LYS A 74 -11.46 -15.45 -6.88
CA LYS A 74 -10.19 -16.18 -6.95
C LYS A 74 -9.23 -15.49 -7.90
N GLY A 75 -7.95 -15.84 -7.83
CA GLY A 75 -6.91 -15.28 -8.70
C GLY A 75 -6.54 -13.84 -8.33
N GLY A 76 -5.90 -13.15 -9.26
CA GLY A 76 -5.54 -11.74 -9.11
C GLY A 76 -6.72 -10.79 -9.37
N PHE A 77 -6.47 -9.49 -9.27
CA PHE A 77 -7.52 -8.47 -9.38
C PHE A 77 -8.36 -8.59 -10.66
N LEU A 78 -7.74 -8.78 -11.83
CA LEU A 78 -8.46 -8.92 -13.10
C LEU A 78 -9.35 -10.18 -13.15
N ASP A 79 -8.98 -11.24 -12.44
CA ASP A 79 -9.82 -12.43 -12.27
C ASP A 79 -10.96 -12.18 -11.28
N ASN A 80 -10.72 -11.37 -10.24
CA ASN A 80 -11.76 -10.99 -9.29
C ASN A 80 -12.89 -10.22 -9.97
N LEU A 81 -12.58 -9.36 -10.95
CA LEU A 81 -13.57 -8.63 -11.76
C LEU A 81 -14.53 -9.54 -12.55
N LYS A 82 -14.23 -10.83 -12.70
CA LYS A 82 -15.10 -11.81 -13.38
C LYS A 82 -16.16 -12.40 -12.45
N SER A 83 -16.13 -12.09 -11.15
CA SER A 83 -16.99 -12.70 -10.16
C SER A 83 -18.36 -12.03 -10.10
N GLN A 84 -19.41 -12.81 -10.41
CA GLN A 84 -20.79 -12.37 -10.21
C GLN A 84 -21.13 -12.15 -8.73
N LYS A 85 -20.54 -12.94 -7.81
CA LYS A 85 -20.75 -12.74 -6.36
C LYS A 85 -20.17 -11.42 -5.89
N LEU A 86 -19.01 -11.03 -6.44
CA LEU A 86 -18.41 -9.74 -6.13
C LEU A 86 -19.31 -8.59 -6.60
N VAL A 87 -19.84 -8.68 -7.82
CA VAL A 87 -20.84 -7.71 -8.35
C VAL A 87 -22.04 -7.60 -7.40
N THR A 88 -22.61 -8.72 -6.94
CA THR A 88 -23.73 -8.71 -5.99
C THR A 88 -23.39 -8.01 -4.68
N ILE A 89 -22.20 -8.22 -4.12
CA ILE A 89 -21.74 -7.51 -2.90
C ILE A 89 -21.63 -6.02 -3.15
N LEU A 90 -20.95 -5.61 -4.23
CA LEU A 90 -20.71 -4.21 -4.54
C LEU A 90 -22.02 -3.45 -4.81
N GLU A 91 -22.95 -4.03 -5.56
CA GLU A 91 -24.26 -3.44 -5.84
C GLU A 91 -25.10 -3.27 -4.56
N TRP A 92 -25.04 -4.24 -3.65
CA TRP A 92 -25.72 -4.13 -2.37
C TRP A 92 -25.10 -3.03 -1.49
N LEU A 93 -23.77 -3.00 -1.37
CA LEU A 93 -23.06 -1.98 -0.60
C LEU A 93 -23.35 -0.56 -1.12
N LEU A 94 -23.40 -0.38 -2.45
CA LEU A 94 -23.76 0.91 -3.04
C LEU A 94 -25.16 1.38 -2.64
N LYS A 95 -26.14 0.48 -2.59
CA LYS A 95 -27.53 0.78 -2.21
C LYS A 95 -27.75 0.92 -0.71
N SER A 96 -26.89 0.30 0.11
CA SER A 96 -26.96 0.35 1.56
C SER A 96 -26.50 1.68 2.14
N ASP A 97 -26.61 1.85 3.45
CA ASP A 97 -26.02 2.94 4.23
C ASP A 97 -24.56 2.68 4.66
N TYR A 98 -23.99 1.54 4.24
CA TYR A 98 -22.57 1.27 4.41
C TYR A 98 -21.71 2.01 3.38
N TYR A 99 -20.54 2.43 3.86
CA TYR A 99 -19.39 2.89 3.11
C TYR A 99 -18.26 1.89 3.24
N ILE A 100 -17.23 2.03 2.43
CA ILE A 100 -15.99 1.26 2.58
C ILE A 100 -14.93 2.12 3.22
N HIS A 101 -14.03 1.46 3.94
CA HIS A 101 -12.79 2.06 4.37
C HIS A 101 -11.63 1.09 4.10
N TYR A 102 -10.46 1.67 3.86
CA TYR A 102 -9.23 0.90 3.79
C TYR A 102 -8.03 1.75 4.22
N ASP A 103 -7.03 1.07 4.74
CA ASP A 103 -5.67 1.53 4.96
C ASP A 103 -4.74 0.56 4.25
N ASN A 104 -4.19 0.99 3.10
CA ASN A 104 -3.24 0.20 2.32
C ASN A 104 -1.81 0.72 2.51
N ILE A 105 -0.92 -0.14 2.97
CA ILE A 105 0.51 0.15 3.08
C ILE A 105 1.26 -0.75 2.10
N ASN A 106 1.90 -0.16 1.07
CA ASN A 106 2.93 -0.86 0.30
C ASN A 106 4.16 -1.02 1.20
N ILE A 107 4.30 -2.18 1.83
CA ILE A 107 5.31 -2.45 2.86
C ILE A 107 6.73 -2.49 2.29
N GLU A 108 6.88 -2.89 1.02
CA GLU A 108 8.18 -2.86 0.36
C GLU A 108 8.62 -1.42 0.09
N TYR A 109 7.71 -0.57 -0.41
CA TYR A 109 7.95 0.85 -0.61
C TYR A 109 8.25 1.54 0.72
N TRP A 110 7.37 1.38 1.71
CA TRP A 110 7.50 1.94 3.05
C TRP A 110 8.86 1.62 3.69
N SER A 111 9.35 0.39 3.52
CA SER A 111 10.63 -0.03 4.09
C SER A 111 11.87 0.60 3.47
N LEU A 112 11.74 1.43 2.42
CA LEU A 112 12.87 1.95 1.65
C LEU A 112 12.89 3.47 1.53
N VAL A 113 11.76 4.15 1.74
CA VAL A 113 11.62 5.58 1.45
C VAL A 113 12.58 6.46 2.24
N ASP A 114 12.91 6.07 3.47
CA ASP A 114 13.77 6.83 4.38
C ASP A 114 15.21 6.99 3.84
N ILE A 115 15.66 6.09 2.95
CA ILE A 115 16.94 6.21 2.25
C ILE A 115 17.01 7.54 1.48
N ILE A 116 15.89 7.95 0.86
CA ILE A 116 15.83 9.21 0.11
C ILE A 116 15.73 10.40 1.05
N ASP A 117 15.04 10.26 2.18
CA ASP A 117 14.96 11.31 3.19
C ASP A 117 16.36 11.63 3.75
N ASP A 118 17.15 10.60 4.10
CA ASP A 118 18.55 10.76 4.53
C ASP A 118 19.43 11.42 3.46
N CYS A 119 19.29 11.00 2.19
CA CYS A 119 20.02 11.62 1.08
C CYS A 119 19.66 13.10 0.92
N CYS A 120 18.37 13.47 0.95
CA CYS A 120 17.96 14.86 0.80
C CYS A 120 18.41 15.70 1.99
N GLU A 121 18.29 15.19 3.22
CA GLU A 121 18.76 15.87 4.42
C GLU A 121 20.27 16.10 4.39
N HIS A 122 21.06 15.11 3.95
CA HIS A 122 22.51 15.28 3.78
C HIS A 122 22.85 16.42 2.82
N VAL A 123 22.16 16.50 1.68
CA VAL A 123 22.44 17.52 0.66
C VAL A 123 21.92 18.90 1.05
N ASP A 124 20.80 18.96 1.78
CA ASP A 124 20.21 20.20 2.29
C ASP A 124 21.14 20.91 3.29
N LYS A 125 21.95 20.17 4.07
CA LYS A 125 22.93 20.73 5.02
C LYS A 125 23.89 21.75 4.37
N TYR A 126 24.15 21.63 3.08
CA TYR A 126 25.00 22.56 2.33
C TYR A 126 24.27 23.24 1.16
N GLY A 127 22.93 23.24 1.16
CA GLY A 127 22.10 23.95 0.19
C GLY A 127 22.22 23.42 -1.24
N GLY A 128 22.53 22.13 -1.42
CA GLY A 128 22.81 21.56 -2.75
C GLY A 128 21.57 21.29 -3.61
N LEU A 129 20.36 21.27 -3.03
CA LEU A 129 19.12 20.94 -3.74
C LEU A 129 18.31 22.20 -4.08
N ASN A 130 17.90 22.28 -5.35
CA ASN A 130 16.87 23.22 -5.79
C ASN A 130 15.56 22.47 -6.02
N TYR A 131 14.61 22.69 -5.12
CA TYR A 131 13.30 22.04 -5.16
C TYR A 131 12.29 22.71 -6.11
N SER A 132 12.57 23.94 -6.56
CA SER A 132 11.62 24.72 -7.35
C SER A 132 11.19 24.01 -8.65
N PRO A 133 12.09 23.40 -9.45
CA PRO A 133 11.69 22.71 -10.69
C PRO A 133 10.78 21.50 -10.45
N ALA A 134 10.83 20.90 -9.26
CA ALA A 134 9.98 19.77 -8.91
C ALA A 134 8.61 20.20 -8.35
N GLY A 135 8.37 21.50 -8.13
CA GLY A 135 7.17 21.98 -7.44
C GLY A 135 7.25 21.92 -5.91
N GLY A 136 8.46 21.85 -5.35
CA GLY A 136 8.71 21.87 -3.90
C GLY A 136 9.32 20.58 -3.34
N LYS A 137 9.74 20.62 -2.07
CA LYS A 137 10.48 19.52 -1.41
C LYS A 137 9.70 18.21 -1.40
N ARG A 138 8.39 18.25 -1.14
CA ARG A 138 7.53 17.06 -1.13
C ARG A 138 7.53 16.33 -2.47
N MET A 139 7.31 17.06 -3.57
CA MET A 139 7.28 16.47 -4.92
C MET A 139 8.65 15.92 -5.34
N TYR A 140 9.74 16.60 -4.94
CA TYR A 140 11.09 16.10 -5.16
C TYR A 140 11.34 14.77 -4.42
N LEU A 141 10.96 14.70 -3.14
CA LEU A 141 11.08 13.47 -2.33
C LEU A 141 10.27 12.33 -2.96
N ASP A 142 8.98 12.56 -3.25
CA ASP A 142 8.10 11.54 -3.82
C ASP A 142 8.63 11.01 -5.16
N TYR A 143 9.18 11.89 -6.01
CA TYR A 143 9.80 11.50 -7.28
C TYR A 143 11.02 10.59 -7.10
N HIS A 144 11.89 10.90 -6.14
CA HIS A 144 13.10 10.10 -5.89
C HIS A 144 12.80 8.81 -5.13
N LYS A 145 11.81 8.82 -4.22
CA LYS A 145 11.28 7.63 -3.53
C LYS A 145 10.67 6.65 -4.54
N ASP A 146 9.87 7.15 -5.48
CA ASP A 146 9.32 6.36 -6.58
C ASP A 146 10.44 5.76 -7.45
N ALA A 147 11.44 6.56 -7.84
CA ALA A 147 12.58 6.09 -8.61
C ALA A 147 13.38 4.98 -7.90
N LEU A 148 13.57 5.10 -6.58
CA LEU A 148 14.25 4.09 -5.76
C LEU A 148 13.46 2.79 -5.73
N TYR A 149 12.15 2.88 -5.58
CA TYR A 149 11.27 1.72 -5.55
C TYR A 149 11.18 1.02 -6.91
N GLU A 150 11.11 1.77 -8.01
CA GLU A 150 11.20 1.21 -9.36
C GLU A 150 12.55 0.53 -9.61
N LEU A 151 13.67 1.13 -9.14
CA LEU A 151 14.98 0.49 -9.20
C LEU A 151 15.00 -0.85 -8.45
N MET A 152 14.41 -0.90 -7.26
CA MET A 152 14.27 -2.12 -6.47
C MET A 152 13.45 -3.16 -7.24
N LYS A 153 12.29 -2.81 -7.79
CA LYS A 153 11.46 -3.75 -8.55
C LYS A 153 12.18 -4.31 -9.78
N MET A 154 12.95 -3.49 -10.48
CA MET A 154 13.65 -3.89 -11.70
C MET A 154 14.83 -4.84 -11.46
N ASP A 155 15.54 -4.70 -10.33
CA ASP A 155 16.72 -5.51 -10.00
C ASP A 155 16.67 -6.04 -8.57
N LYS A 156 15.49 -6.55 -8.16
CA LYS A 156 15.15 -6.91 -6.77
C LYS A 156 16.24 -7.73 -6.09
N SER A 157 16.70 -8.80 -6.74
CA SER A 157 17.72 -9.70 -6.17
C SER A 157 19.04 -8.98 -5.86
N ASN A 158 19.55 -8.13 -6.77
CA ASN A 158 20.80 -7.41 -6.56
C ASN A 158 20.62 -6.23 -5.59
N PHE A 159 19.48 -5.55 -5.66
CA PHE A 159 19.12 -4.46 -4.75
C PHE A 159 19.04 -4.97 -3.31
N LEU A 160 18.27 -6.04 -3.06
CA LEU A 160 18.14 -6.64 -1.73
C LEU A 160 19.46 -7.28 -1.24
N SER A 161 20.26 -7.85 -2.16
CA SER A 161 21.61 -8.31 -1.83
C SER A 161 22.52 -7.17 -1.37
N LEU A 162 22.38 -5.98 -1.97
CA LEU A 162 23.13 -4.79 -1.57
C LEU A 162 22.69 -4.31 -0.18
N LEU A 163 21.38 -4.22 0.07
CA LEU A 163 20.84 -3.89 1.38
C LEU A 163 21.38 -4.84 2.46
N SER A 164 21.29 -6.15 2.24
CA SER A 164 21.80 -7.16 3.18
C SER A 164 23.30 -7.06 3.42
N LYS A 165 24.08 -6.76 2.36
CA LYS A 165 25.55 -6.61 2.46
C LYS A 165 25.93 -5.52 3.46
N TYR A 166 25.17 -4.44 3.51
CA TYR A 166 25.42 -3.30 4.40
C TYR A 166 24.45 -3.29 5.59
N THR A 167 24.00 -4.47 6.00
CA THR A 167 23.22 -4.70 7.23
C THR A 167 21.94 -3.88 7.36
N TYR A 168 21.39 -3.42 6.23
CA TYR A 168 20.17 -2.62 6.18
C TYR A 168 19.03 -3.29 6.98
N PRO A 169 18.23 -2.53 7.75
CA PRO A 169 18.25 -1.06 7.83
C PRO A 169 19.33 -0.46 8.74
N LYS A 170 20.03 -1.28 9.52
CA LYS A 170 21.13 -0.84 10.37
C LYS A 170 22.43 -0.62 9.58
N VAL A 171 22.49 0.44 8.79
CA VAL A 171 23.72 0.83 8.05
C VAL A 171 24.67 1.54 9.02
N GLU A 172 25.85 0.95 9.27
CA GLU A 172 26.85 1.55 10.15
C GLU A 172 27.48 2.80 9.48
N PRO A 173 27.81 3.88 10.21
CA PRO A 173 28.35 5.12 9.62
C PRO A 173 29.59 4.90 8.73
N LYS A 174 30.49 4.00 9.13
CA LYS A 174 31.68 3.62 8.34
C LYS A 174 31.36 3.05 6.95
N ASP A 175 30.15 2.52 6.78
CA ASP A 175 29.67 1.86 5.57
C ASP A 175 28.75 2.76 4.75
N ALA A 176 28.28 3.89 5.27
CA ALA A 176 27.27 4.76 4.65
C ALA A 176 27.67 5.22 3.23
N ALA A 177 28.87 5.76 3.05
CA ALA A 177 29.37 6.16 1.73
C ALA A 177 29.49 4.97 0.74
N SER A 178 29.87 3.78 1.24
CA SER A 178 30.00 2.56 0.43
C SER A 178 28.64 1.95 0.05
N PHE A 179 27.65 2.08 0.94
CA PHE A 179 26.26 1.74 0.70
C PHE A 179 25.65 2.64 -0.38
N ASN A 180 25.77 3.97 -0.22
CA ASN A 180 25.34 4.96 -1.20
C ASN A 180 25.98 4.71 -2.58
N LYS A 181 27.30 4.46 -2.63
CA LYS A 181 28.01 4.10 -3.86
C LYS A 181 27.44 2.86 -4.53
N GLY A 182 27.01 1.88 -3.75
CA GLY A 182 26.35 0.67 -4.24
C GLY A 182 24.99 0.96 -4.88
N LEU A 183 24.15 1.76 -4.21
CA LEU A 183 22.84 2.18 -4.72
C LEU A 183 22.99 2.96 -6.02
N ASN A 184 23.93 3.91 -6.05
CA ASN A 184 24.26 4.69 -7.23
C ASN A 184 24.73 3.82 -8.40
N LYS A 185 25.56 2.79 -8.14
CA LYS A 185 25.98 1.85 -9.19
C LYS A 185 24.80 1.12 -9.81
N LEU A 186 23.80 0.72 -9.02
CA LEU A 186 22.56 0.13 -9.52
C LEU A 186 21.77 1.15 -10.34
N ALA A 187 21.57 2.38 -9.84
CA ALA A 187 20.87 3.44 -10.59
C ALA A 187 21.56 3.72 -11.96
N LYS A 188 22.89 3.88 -11.96
CA LYS A 188 23.71 4.09 -13.18
C LYS A 188 23.64 2.93 -14.18
N LYS A 189 23.48 1.70 -13.71
CA LYS A 189 23.36 0.52 -14.58
C LYS A 189 22.13 0.65 -15.49
N TYR A 190 21.04 1.20 -14.97
CA TYR A 190 19.75 1.27 -15.65
C TYR A 190 19.41 2.64 -16.24
N SER A 191 20.09 3.72 -15.83
CA SER A 191 19.90 5.06 -16.42
C SER A 191 20.67 5.29 -17.73
N LYS A 192 21.56 4.35 -18.10
CA LYS A 192 22.43 4.41 -19.28
C LYS A 192 21.66 4.36 -20.62
N PRO A 193 22.14 5.06 -21.68
CA PRO A 193 21.51 5.02 -23.00
C PRO A 193 21.35 3.60 -23.57
N GLU A 194 22.29 2.70 -23.29
CA GLU A 194 22.25 1.30 -23.78
C GLU A 194 21.06 0.53 -23.20
N ALA A 195 20.68 0.79 -21.95
CA ALA A 195 19.52 0.15 -21.33
C ALA A 195 18.21 0.56 -22.02
N ARG A 196 18.10 1.83 -22.44
CA ARG A 196 16.99 2.32 -23.27
C ARG A 196 17.02 1.72 -24.67
N ALA A 197 18.18 1.68 -25.32
CA ALA A 197 18.32 1.13 -26.67
C ALA A 197 17.88 -0.35 -26.74
N ARG A 198 18.13 -1.11 -25.66
CA ARG A 198 17.68 -2.51 -25.50
C ARG A 198 16.24 -2.66 -25.02
N LYS A 199 15.50 -1.56 -24.86
CA LYS A 199 14.12 -1.51 -24.32
C LYS A 199 13.97 -2.19 -22.95
N ILE A 200 15.04 -2.17 -22.13
CA ILE A 200 15.01 -2.69 -20.76
C ILE A 200 14.20 -1.73 -19.86
N VAL A 201 14.34 -0.43 -20.12
CA VAL A 201 13.63 0.65 -19.43
C VAL A 201 12.98 1.59 -20.43
N ASP A 202 11.82 2.12 -20.09
CA ASP A 202 11.21 3.21 -20.85
C ASP A 202 11.93 4.55 -20.59
N LYS A 203 11.58 5.55 -21.39
CA LYS A 203 12.19 6.88 -21.35
C LYS A 203 12.00 7.55 -19.98
N ARG A 204 10.81 7.48 -19.40
CA ARG A 204 10.48 8.14 -18.12
C ARG A 204 11.27 7.50 -16.99
N THR A 205 11.25 6.17 -16.89
CA THR A 205 12.02 5.43 -15.87
C THR A 205 13.52 5.68 -16.01
N SER A 206 14.05 5.73 -17.23
CA SER A 206 15.48 6.05 -17.43
C SER A 206 15.86 7.44 -16.91
N PHE A 207 15.00 8.45 -17.07
CA PHE A 207 15.26 9.79 -16.55
C PHE A 207 15.15 9.87 -15.03
N SER A 208 14.16 9.21 -14.43
CA SER A 208 14.03 9.18 -12.97
C SER A 208 15.23 8.49 -12.31
N LEU A 209 15.73 7.39 -12.88
CA LEU A 209 16.94 6.72 -12.42
C LEU A 209 18.21 7.55 -12.65
N LEU A 210 18.25 8.39 -13.70
CA LEU A 210 19.34 9.35 -13.90
C LEU A 210 19.34 10.44 -12.83
N SER A 211 18.17 11.00 -12.51
CA SER A 211 18.01 11.98 -11.43
C SER A 211 18.40 11.38 -10.08
N LEU A 212 17.92 10.17 -9.78
CA LEU A 212 18.28 9.43 -8.58
C LEU A 212 19.79 9.19 -8.47
N SER A 213 20.43 8.83 -9.58
CA SER A 213 21.88 8.67 -9.62
C SER A 213 22.62 9.98 -9.33
N LYS A 214 22.12 11.13 -9.81
CA LYS A 214 22.70 12.44 -9.49
C LYS A 214 22.57 12.77 -7.99
N LEU A 215 21.41 12.51 -7.38
CA LEU A 215 21.23 12.67 -5.94
C LEU A 215 22.24 11.82 -5.16
N PHE A 216 22.42 10.55 -5.54
CA PHE A 216 23.43 9.69 -4.92
C PHE A 216 24.87 10.16 -5.16
N ASP A 217 25.19 10.75 -6.32
CA ASP A 217 26.50 11.36 -6.57
C ASP A 217 26.77 12.56 -5.63
N MET A 218 25.74 13.35 -5.33
CA MET A 218 25.83 14.43 -4.34
C MET A 218 26.05 13.88 -2.93
N CYS A 219 25.48 12.72 -2.62
CA CYS A 219 25.64 12.03 -1.33
C CYS A 219 26.92 11.16 -1.24
N ARG A 220 27.92 11.36 -2.11
CA ARG A 220 29.13 10.49 -2.14
C ARG A 220 29.90 10.41 -0.81
N ASN A 221 29.75 11.44 0.03
CA ASN A 221 30.39 11.55 1.34
C ASN A 221 29.36 11.50 2.48
N ILE A 222 28.17 10.92 2.25
CA ILE A 222 27.18 10.75 3.31
C ILE A 222 27.78 9.96 4.47
N GLU A 223 27.61 10.51 5.68
CA GLU A 223 28.25 10.01 6.90
C GLU A 223 27.40 8.95 7.59
N GLU A 224 26.06 9.07 7.49
CA GLU A 224 25.11 8.14 8.12
C GLU A 224 23.77 8.13 7.38
N TYR A 225 23.02 7.05 7.58
CA TYR A 225 21.60 6.93 7.24
C TYR A 225 20.84 6.87 8.57
N PHE A 226 20.27 7.99 9.00
CA PHE A 226 19.69 8.17 10.33
C PHE A 226 18.20 7.83 10.39
N PHE A 227 17.45 8.13 9.32
CA PHE A 227 15.99 7.95 9.30
C PHE A 227 15.54 6.51 9.04
N VAL A 228 16.44 5.66 8.54
CA VAL A 228 16.12 4.26 8.24
C VAL A 228 15.58 3.51 9.46
N TYR A 229 14.51 2.75 9.23
CA TYR A 229 13.72 2.05 10.24
C TYR A 229 14.52 1.03 11.08
N ASP A 230 14.41 1.06 12.42
CA ASP A 230 14.94 0.05 13.37
C ASP A 230 16.48 -0.12 13.38
N HIS A 231 17.02 -0.51 14.52
CA HIS A 231 18.45 -0.83 14.71
C HIS A 231 18.75 -2.32 14.56
N LYS A 232 17.74 -3.15 14.28
CA LYS A 232 17.92 -4.59 14.06
C LYS A 232 18.13 -4.93 12.59
N VAL A 233 19.28 -5.53 12.28
CA VAL A 233 19.65 -5.98 10.93
C VAL A 233 18.54 -6.81 10.30
N GLY A 234 18.11 -6.42 9.09
CA GLY A 234 17.10 -7.08 8.29
C GLY A 234 15.65 -6.97 8.79
N SER A 235 15.39 -6.30 9.92
CA SER A 235 14.04 -6.04 10.43
C SER A 235 13.50 -4.77 9.78
N LEU A 236 12.54 -4.88 8.86
CA LEU A 236 12.06 -3.75 8.06
C LEU A 236 10.72 -3.19 8.52
N ILE A 237 9.87 -4.05 9.06
CA ILE A 237 8.65 -3.71 9.80
C ILE A 237 8.49 -4.75 10.89
N ASP A 238 8.51 -4.33 12.16
CA ASP A 238 8.55 -5.20 13.33
C ASP A 238 7.17 -5.57 13.88
N GLY A 239 6.10 -4.94 13.35
CA GLY A 239 4.71 -5.17 13.68
C GLY A 239 3.78 -4.24 12.90
N PHE A 240 2.50 -4.62 12.77
CA PHE A 240 1.48 -3.81 12.10
C PHE A 240 0.51 -3.10 13.05
N SER A 241 0.62 -3.34 14.36
CA SER A 241 -0.25 -2.75 15.39
C SER A 241 -0.24 -1.22 15.39
N ILE A 242 0.83 -0.58 14.92
CA ILE A 242 0.88 0.88 14.77
C ILE A 242 -0.13 1.39 13.75
N PHE A 243 -0.34 0.68 12.63
CA PHE A 243 -1.29 1.08 11.60
C PHE A 243 -2.73 0.94 12.10
N TYR A 244 -3.03 -0.15 12.82
CA TYR A 244 -4.29 -0.31 13.53
C TYR A 244 -4.55 0.83 14.53
N ASN A 245 -3.55 1.14 15.37
CA ASN A 245 -3.66 2.17 16.39
C ASN A 245 -3.88 3.55 15.78
N GLN A 246 -3.10 3.91 14.75
CA GLN A 246 -3.28 5.15 13.99
C GLN A 246 -4.70 5.26 13.43
N ARG A 247 -5.22 4.17 12.86
CA ARG A 247 -6.55 4.13 12.26
C ARG A 247 -7.66 4.35 13.28
N ILE A 248 -7.59 3.67 14.42
CA ILE A 248 -8.58 3.77 15.49
C ILE A 248 -8.54 5.15 16.15
N LYS A 249 -7.34 5.70 16.38
CA LYS A 249 -7.16 7.05 16.92
C LYS A 249 -7.69 8.15 16.00
N LEU A 250 -7.52 8.01 14.69
CA LEU A 250 -8.06 8.97 13.72
C LEU A 250 -9.58 9.14 13.85
N PHE A 251 -10.28 8.09 14.29
CA PHE A 251 -11.72 8.08 14.54
C PHE A 251 -12.05 7.82 16.02
N ASN A 252 -11.29 8.41 16.95
CA ASN A 252 -11.43 8.17 18.39
C ASN A 252 -12.84 8.35 19.00
N GLY A 253 -13.74 9.10 18.34
CA GLY A 253 -15.15 9.22 18.70
C GLY A 253 -16.09 8.16 18.11
N SER A 254 -15.54 7.10 17.52
CA SER A 254 -16.27 6.02 16.82
C SER A 254 -16.11 4.69 17.53
N LYS A 255 -16.96 3.72 17.16
CA LYS A 255 -16.83 2.31 17.57
C LYS A 255 -16.02 1.54 16.53
N HIS A 256 -15.14 0.66 16.98
CA HIS A 256 -14.29 -0.17 16.14
C HIS A 256 -14.45 -1.66 16.47
N VAL A 257 -14.85 -2.46 15.48
CA VAL A 257 -15.06 -3.90 15.62
C VAL A 257 -14.08 -4.63 14.70
N LEU A 258 -13.10 -5.30 15.28
CA LEU A 258 -11.99 -5.91 14.56
C LEU A 258 -12.10 -7.43 14.55
N ASP A 259 -11.79 -8.09 13.44
CA ASP A 259 -11.57 -9.55 13.47
C ASP A 259 -10.42 -9.91 14.43
N ASN A 260 -10.48 -11.12 14.99
CA ASN A 260 -9.49 -11.60 15.92
C ASN A 260 -8.10 -11.74 15.26
N GLU A 261 -7.14 -10.90 15.65
CA GLU A 261 -5.71 -11.13 15.42
C GLU A 261 -4.94 -11.02 16.73
N PHE A 262 -4.55 -12.19 17.25
CA PHE A 262 -3.97 -12.37 18.58
C PHE A 262 -2.72 -11.51 18.86
N GLU A 263 -1.85 -11.32 17.87
CA GLU A 263 -0.64 -10.52 18.06
C GLU A 263 -0.95 -9.02 18.12
N ILE A 264 -1.97 -8.56 17.38
CA ILE A 264 -2.44 -7.17 17.45
C ILE A 264 -3.12 -6.92 18.79
N GLN A 265 -3.99 -7.84 19.23
CA GLN A 265 -4.66 -7.74 20.52
C GLN A 265 -3.66 -7.62 21.68
N LYS A 266 -2.63 -8.47 21.73
CA LYS A 266 -1.56 -8.34 22.75
C LYS A 266 -0.85 -7.00 22.72
N CYS A 267 -0.60 -6.45 21.53
CA CYS A 267 0.02 -5.14 21.38
C CYS A 267 -0.92 -4.06 21.96
N PHE A 268 -2.21 -4.14 21.67
CA PHE A 268 -3.22 -3.20 22.16
C PHE A 268 -3.34 -3.24 23.69
N GLU A 269 -3.46 -4.43 24.28
CA GLU A 269 -3.45 -4.63 25.75
C GLU A 269 -2.21 -4.01 26.40
N LYS A 270 -1.06 -4.12 25.75
CA LYS A 270 0.18 -3.46 26.22
C LYS A 270 0.11 -1.95 26.08
N TYR A 271 -0.43 -1.42 24.98
CA TYR A 271 -0.52 0.01 24.71
C TYR A 271 -1.48 0.72 25.66
N GLU A 272 -2.61 0.12 26.01
CA GLU A 272 -3.59 0.69 26.95
C GLU A 272 -2.98 1.09 28.30
N GLY A 273 -1.94 0.37 28.76
CA GLY A 273 -1.22 0.72 29.99
C GLY A 273 -0.46 2.04 29.94
N TYR A 274 -0.18 2.58 28.75
CA TYR A 274 0.66 3.78 28.55
C TYR A 274 0.01 4.86 27.67
N ASP A 275 -0.97 4.49 26.85
CA ASP A 275 -1.62 5.34 25.86
C ASP A 275 -3.05 5.67 26.29
N LYS A 276 -3.20 6.80 27.00
CA LYS A 276 -4.49 7.25 27.54
C LYS A 276 -5.53 7.49 26.45
N GLU A 277 -5.11 7.92 25.26
CA GLU A 277 -6.02 8.13 24.15
C GLU A 277 -6.62 6.80 23.71
N LEU A 278 -5.78 5.80 23.42
CA LEU A 278 -6.24 4.47 23.02
C LEU A 278 -7.18 3.85 24.07
N SER A 279 -6.85 3.98 25.37
CA SER A 279 -7.67 3.45 26.47
C SER A 279 -9.08 4.06 26.57
N SER A 280 -9.31 5.20 25.91
CA SER A 280 -10.61 5.88 25.89
C SER A 280 -11.44 5.57 24.65
N ILE A 281 -10.88 4.87 23.66
CA ILE A 281 -11.55 4.57 22.40
C ILE A 281 -12.38 3.29 22.53
N ASN A 282 -13.58 3.30 21.95
CA ASN A 282 -14.46 2.15 21.92
C ASN A 282 -14.03 1.18 20.81
N TYR A 283 -13.23 0.18 21.15
CA TYR A 283 -12.86 -0.89 20.23
C TYR A 283 -13.04 -2.28 20.85
N GLU A 284 -13.32 -3.28 20.02
CA GLU A 284 -13.43 -4.68 20.41
C GLU A 284 -12.87 -5.61 19.34
N PHE A 285 -12.23 -6.71 19.77
CA PHE A 285 -11.85 -7.83 18.90
C PHE A 285 -12.91 -8.92 19.00
N VAL A 286 -13.38 -9.43 17.86
CA VAL A 286 -14.53 -10.33 17.79
C VAL A 286 -14.25 -11.56 16.93
N ASP A 287 -14.98 -12.65 17.21
CA ASP A 287 -15.00 -13.82 16.33
C ASP A 287 -15.92 -13.57 15.13
N SER A 288 -15.33 -13.47 13.94
CA SER A 288 -16.03 -13.27 12.67
C SER A 288 -17.16 -14.27 12.40
N ASN A 289 -17.19 -15.45 13.01
CA ASN A 289 -18.33 -16.38 12.91
C ASN A 289 -19.66 -15.76 13.39
N SER A 290 -19.60 -14.79 14.32
CA SER A 290 -20.79 -14.17 14.92
C SER A 290 -21.05 -12.74 14.40
N TYR A 291 -20.17 -12.19 13.56
CA TYR A 291 -20.22 -10.80 13.11
C TYR A 291 -20.17 -10.72 11.57
N LEU A 292 -21.33 -10.57 10.94
CA LEU A 292 -21.46 -10.66 9.48
C LEU A 292 -20.75 -9.49 8.76
N GLU A 293 -20.70 -8.33 9.40
CA GLU A 293 -20.00 -7.12 8.94
C GLU A 293 -18.49 -7.36 8.83
N VAL A 294 -17.92 -8.11 9.77
CA VAL A 294 -16.51 -8.50 9.75
C VAL A 294 -16.26 -9.48 8.59
N GLN A 295 -17.19 -10.39 8.31
CA GLN A 295 -17.08 -11.30 7.15
C GLN A 295 -17.14 -10.55 5.81
N VAL A 296 -17.95 -9.49 5.71
CA VAL A 296 -17.94 -8.60 4.54
C VAL A 296 -16.61 -7.84 4.45
N SER A 297 -16.03 -7.49 5.60
CA SER A 297 -14.71 -6.84 5.68
C SER A 297 -13.59 -7.74 5.17
N ASP A 298 -13.63 -9.06 5.42
CA ASP A 298 -12.71 -10.06 4.81
C ASP A 298 -12.76 -10.01 3.27
N VAL A 299 -13.97 -9.91 2.69
CA VAL A 299 -14.14 -9.80 1.24
C VAL A 299 -13.51 -8.53 0.70
N LEU A 300 -13.73 -7.38 1.34
CA LEU A 300 -13.18 -6.10 0.91
C LEU A 300 -11.67 -6.04 1.09
N CYS A 301 -11.15 -6.55 2.20
CA CYS A 301 -9.72 -6.70 2.44
C CYS A 301 -9.05 -7.54 1.34
N GLY A 302 -9.61 -8.72 1.03
CA GLY A 302 -9.13 -9.57 -0.05
C GLY A 302 -9.15 -8.90 -1.42
N LEU A 303 -10.22 -8.15 -1.73
CA LEU A 303 -10.37 -7.38 -2.96
C LEU A 303 -9.31 -6.29 -3.07
N PHE A 304 -9.19 -5.43 -2.05
CA PHE A 304 -8.28 -4.28 -2.08
C PHE A 304 -6.83 -4.70 -2.03
N LYS A 305 -6.49 -5.76 -1.30
CA LYS A 305 -5.16 -6.38 -1.38
C LYS A 305 -4.80 -6.77 -2.80
N ASN A 306 -5.69 -7.49 -3.48
CA ASN A 306 -5.46 -7.91 -4.86
C ASN A 306 -5.39 -6.69 -5.80
N TYR A 307 -6.23 -5.69 -5.58
CA TYR A 307 -6.23 -4.44 -6.33
C TYR A 307 -4.90 -3.68 -6.21
N PHE A 308 -4.45 -3.37 -5.00
CA PHE A 308 -3.20 -2.64 -4.79
C PHE A 308 -1.97 -3.45 -5.25
N THR A 309 -2.00 -4.78 -5.09
CA THR A 309 -0.99 -5.67 -5.70
C THR A 309 -0.96 -5.53 -7.23
N PHE A 310 -2.13 -5.50 -7.87
CA PHE A 310 -2.25 -5.28 -9.31
C PHE A 310 -1.73 -3.89 -9.70
N ILE A 311 -2.10 -2.83 -8.97
CA ILE A 311 -1.60 -1.48 -9.21
C ILE A 311 -0.08 -1.41 -9.09
N ASN A 312 0.52 -2.02 -8.08
CA ASN A 312 1.98 -2.05 -7.93
C ASN A 312 2.67 -2.67 -9.17
N ASN A 313 2.15 -3.79 -9.64
CA ASN A 313 2.74 -4.59 -10.71
C ASN A 313 2.41 -4.08 -12.13
N LEU A 314 1.33 -3.31 -12.29
CA LEU A 314 0.94 -2.73 -13.57
C LEU A 314 2.01 -1.73 -14.03
N LYS A 315 2.47 -1.86 -15.26
CA LYS A 315 3.28 -0.82 -15.91
C LYS A 315 2.34 0.26 -16.43
N LEU A 316 2.74 1.51 -16.27
CA LEU A 316 1.96 2.64 -16.75
C LEU A 316 1.69 2.55 -18.27
N SER A 317 2.66 2.06 -19.05
CA SER A 317 2.53 1.86 -20.49
C SER A 317 1.49 0.79 -20.89
N ASP A 318 1.15 -0.11 -19.99
CA ASP A 318 0.20 -1.19 -20.24
C ASP A 318 -1.22 -0.85 -19.77
N LEU A 319 -1.42 0.30 -19.11
CA LEU A 319 -2.70 0.67 -18.48
C LEU A 319 -3.86 0.69 -19.47
N ASP A 320 -3.72 1.43 -20.58
CA ASP A 320 -4.77 1.55 -21.60
C ASP A 320 -5.09 0.21 -22.26
N LYS A 321 -4.04 -0.60 -22.50
CA LYS A 321 -4.19 -1.94 -23.06
C LYS A 321 -4.97 -2.86 -22.11
N VAL A 322 -4.66 -2.82 -20.82
CA VAL A 322 -5.37 -3.64 -19.83
C VAL A 322 -6.82 -3.18 -19.72
N LYS A 323 -7.06 -1.86 -19.61
CA LYS A 323 -8.41 -1.30 -19.48
C LYS A 323 -9.30 -1.60 -20.69
N SER A 324 -8.76 -1.50 -21.91
CA SER A 324 -9.47 -1.85 -23.15
C SER A 324 -9.71 -3.35 -23.34
N SER A 325 -8.95 -4.21 -22.65
CA SER A 325 -9.13 -5.66 -22.70
C SER A 325 -10.22 -6.22 -21.77
N LEU A 326 -10.77 -5.39 -20.88
CA LEU A 326 -11.82 -5.81 -19.96
C LEU A 326 -13.12 -6.11 -20.70
N THR A 327 -13.76 -7.23 -20.37
CA THR A 327 -15.13 -7.53 -20.84
C THR A 327 -16.14 -6.56 -20.24
N SER A 328 -17.34 -6.43 -20.84
CA SER A 328 -18.40 -5.57 -20.30
C SER A 328 -18.77 -5.91 -18.86
N HIS A 329 -18.74 -7.21 -18.48
CA HIS A 329 -18.96 -7.63 -17.10
C HIS A 329 -17.85 -7.14 -16.16
N GLN A 330 -16.58 -7.27 -16.56
CA GLN A 330 -15.45 -6.78 -15.75
C GLN A 330 -15.44 -5.25 -15.65
N GLN A 331 -15.83 -4.55 -16.71
CA GLN A 331 -16.00 -3.10 -16.71
C GLN A 331 -17.10 -2.67 -15.74
N HIS A 332 -18.25 -3.36 -15.74
CA HIS A 332 -19.32 -3.14 -14.77
C HIS A 332 -18.82 -3.36 -13.34
N CYS A 333 -18.16 -4.48 -13.07
CA CYS A 333 -17.58 -4.75 -11.75
C CYS A 333 -16.58 -3.68 -11.32
N LEU A 334 -15.70 -3.23 -12.23
CA LEU A 334 -14.75 -2.15 -11.97
C LEU A 334 -15.45 -0.82 -11.69
N GLN A 335 -16.52 -0.50 -12.42
CA GLN A 335 -17.32 0.70 -12.20
C GLN A 335 -17.94 0.69 -10.81
N LEU A 336 -18.51 -0.43 -10.37
CA LEU A 336 -19.07 -0.57 -9.04
C LEU A 336 -18.03 -0.35 -7.93
N ILE A 337 -16.79 -0.81 -8.13
CA ILE A 337 -15.68 -0.53 -7.19
C ILE A 337 -15.39 0.98 -7.16
N SER A 338 -15.28 1.61 -8.33
CA SER A 338 -15.01 3.04 -8.47
C SER A 338 -16.11 3.90 -7.82
N ASP A 339 -17.38 3.54 -8.04
CA ASP A 339 -18.54 4.20 -7.45
C ASP A 339 -18.54 4.06 -5.93
N LEU A 340 -18.15 2.90 -5.41
CA LEU A 340 -18.13 2.64 -3.96
C LEU A 340 -17.00 3.40 -3.26
N ILE A 341 -15.83 3.50 -3.91
CA ILE A 341 -14.75 4.39 -3.47
C ILE A 341 -15.25 5.84 -3.46
N SER A 342 -15.87 6.30 -4.54
CA SER A 342 -16.39 7.67 -4.67
C SER A 342 -17.46 7.98 -3.62
N LYS A 343 -18.41 7.07 -3.39
CA LYS A 343 -19.43 7.16 -2.34
C LYS A 343 -18.80 7.38 -0.95
N SER A 344 -17.71 6.66 -0.67
CA SER A 344 -17.01 6.71 0.62
C SER A 344 -16.15 7.98 0.76
N ASP A 345 -15.44 8.37 -0.31
CA ASP A 345 -14.65 9.61 -0.35
C ASP A 345 -15.52 10.86 -0.14
N ILE A 346 -16.68 10.91 -0.79
CA ILE A 346 -17.66 12.01 -0.64
C ILE A 346 -18.16 12.10 0.80
N LYS A 347 -18.37 10.95 1.47
CA LYS A 347 -18.83 10.93 2.86
C LYS A 347 -17.72 11.39 3.81
N ASN A 348 -16.54 10.80 3.70
CA ASN A 348 -15.38 11.17 4.48
C ASN A 348 -14.09 10.66 3.79
N LYS A 349 -13.26 11.59 3.32
CA LYS A 349 -11.98 11.27 2.65
C LYS A 349 -11.05 10.43 3.52
N GLU A 350 -11.12 10.61 4.83
CA GLU A 350 -10.31 9.85 5.79
C GLU A 350 -10.71 8.37 5.82
N PHE A 351 -11.83 7.94 5.21
CA PHE A 351 -12.13 6.52 5.04
C PHE A 351 -11.13 5.79 4.14
N LEU A 352 -10.42 6.49 3.27
CA LEU A 352 -9.60 5.90 2.23
C LEU A 352 -8.16 6.37 2.38
N PHE A 353 -7.33 5.54 3.00
CA PHE A 353 -5.93 5.85 3.24
C PHE A 353 -5.02 4.88 2.48
N TYR A 354 -3.96 5.41 1.90
CA TYR A 354 -2.93 4.60 1.26
C TYR A 354 -1.55 5.23 1.37
N VAL A 355 -0.55 4.35 1.49
CA VAL A 355 0.87 4.64 1.40
C VAL A 355 1.43 3.81 0.26
N MET A 356 1.71 4.46 -0.86
CA MET A 356 2.21 3.83 -2.08
C MET A 356 3.09 4.80 -2.87
N SER A 357 3.82 4.30 -3.86
CA SER A 357 4.73 5.12 -4.67
C SER A 357 3.98 6.13 -5.55
N MET A 358 4.65 7.20 -5.97
CA MET A 358 4.07 8.20 -6.87
C MET A 358 3.49 7.58 -8.15
N GLY A 359 4.18 6.60 -8.73
CA GLY A 359 3.70 5.82 -9.88
C GLY A 359 2.47 4.97 -9.56
N GLU A 360 2.35 4.42 -8.36
CA GLU A 360 1.14 3.72 -7.91
C GLU A 360 -0.05 4.67 -7.77
N HIS A 361 0.13 5.87 -7.21
CA HIS A 361 -0.91 6.91 -7.18
C HIS A 361 -1.42 7.28 -8.57
N GLU A 362 -0.50 7.47 -9.53
CA GLU A 362 -0.87 7.79 -10.91
C GLU A 362 -1.66 6.65 -11.56
N LYS A 363 -1.19 5.41 -11.40
CA LYS A 363 -1.89 4.22 -11.92
C LYS A 363 -3.26 4.03 -11.27
N HIS A 364 -3.38 4.24 -9.96
CA HIS A 364 -4.66 4.19 -9.25
C HIS A 364 -5.67 5.19 -9.85
N ARG A 365 -5.29 6.47 -9.96
CA ARG A 365 -6.15 7.52 -10.52
C ARG A 365 -6.58 7.23 -11.96
N GLN A 366 -5.63 6.89 -12.83
CA GLN A 366 -5.93 6.62 -14.25
C GLN A 366 -6.76 5.35 -14.44
N PHE A 367 -6.44 4.28 -13.71
CA PHE A 367 -7.12 3.00 -13.86
C PHE A 367 -8.56 3.09 -13.32
N MET A 368 -8.75 3.57 -12.09
CA MET A 368 -10.07 3.60 -11.42
C MET A 368 -10.98 4.72 -11.90
N PHE A 369 -10.46 5.92 -12.12
CA PHE A 369 -11.30 7.10 -12.37
C PHE A 369 -11.12 7.69 -13.77
N GLY A 370 -10.13 7.23 -14.54
CA GLY A 370 -9.84 7.78 -15.86
C GLY A 370 -9.27 9.21 -15.82
N GLU A 371 -8.90 9.70 -14.64
CA GLU A 371 -8.32 11.03 -14.47
C GLU A 371 -6.86 11.03 -14.98
N TYR A 372 -6.65 11.67 -16.13
CA TYR A 372 -5.32 11.90 -16.67
C TYR A 372 -4.81 13.28 -16.20
N ASN A 373 -3.92 13.31 -15.21
CA ASN A 373 -3.25 14.54 -14.81
C ASN A 373 -2.02 14.78 -15.70
N LYS A 374 -2.25 15.46 -16.82
CA LYS A 374 -1.23 15.85 -17.84
C LYS A 374 -0.25 16.90 -17.31
N SER A 375 -0.55 17.54 -16.18
CA SER A 375 0.09 18.75 -15.66
C SER A 375 1.40 18.53 -14.88
N ASN A 376 1.74 17.31 -14.45
CA ASN A 376 3.00 17.07 -13.71
C ASN A 376 4.18 16.60 -14.59
N HIS A 377 4.01 16.56 -15.91
CA HIS A 377 4.96 15.87 -16.80
C HIS A 377 5.47 16.69 -17.99
N ALA A 378 5.08 17.97 -18.12
CA ALA A 378 5.51 18.80 -19.24
C ALA A 378 6.72 19.71 -18.96
N ASP A 379 7.02 20.08 -17.70
CA ASP A 379 7.96 21.18 -17.41
C ASP A 379 9.23 20.78 -16.65
N ALA A 380 9.61 19.50 -16.64
CA ALA A 380 10.86 19.02 -16.04
C ALA A 380 11.75 18.22 -17.03
N ALA A 381 11.87 18.73 -18.26
CA ALA A 381 12.85 18.28 -19.25
C ALA A 381 14.04 19.24 -19.32
#